data_AF-A0A954HAJ8-F1
#
_entry.id   AF-A0A954HAJ8-F1
#
_cell.length_a   1.000
_cell.length_b   1.000
_cell.length_c   1.000
_cell.angle_alpha   90.00
_cell.angle_beta   90.00
_cell.angle_gamma   90.00
#
_symmetry.space_group_name_H-M   'P 1'
#
loop_
_entity.id
_entity.type
_entity.pdbx_description
1 polymer ?
#
loop_
_entity_poly.entity_id
_entity_poly.type
_entity_poly.pdbx_seq_one_letter_code
_entity_poly.pdbx_strand_id
1 'polypeptide(L)'
;MPIYSRERRLEILQEVERGEETRKIALKFDCSESWVRRVKQEFREQGKTGPAQTRKRTPKWHAIADQIQHAVKRKPDITLQELKDQLGTELTRQTLCRALHELKLTLKK
;
A
#
# COMPACT_ATOMS: atom_id res chain seq x y z
N MET A 1 -12.30 23.16 7.88
CA MET A 1 -11.89 22.01 7.04
C MET A 1 -10.38 22.03 6.89
N PRO A 2 -9.65 20.99 7.29
CA PRO A 2 -8.19 20.98 7.20
C PRO A 2 -7.74 20.97 5.74
N ILE A 3 -6.73 21.79 5.40
CA ILE A 3 -6.17 21.91 4.04
C ILE A 3 -5.71 20.56 3.50
N TYR A 4 -5.25 19.65 4.37
CA TYR A 4 -4.80 18.32 4.00
C TYR A 4 -5.91 17.28 3.79
N SER A 5 -7.19 17.68 3.84
CA SER A 5 -8.30 16.75 3.62
C SER A 5 -8.36 16.25 2.17
N ARG A 6 -8.97 15.08 1.97
CA ARG A 6 -9.25 14.54 0.63
C ARG A 6 -10.15 15.50 -0.16
N GLU A 7 -11.15 16.06 0.51
CA GLU A 7 -12.13 16.97 -0.09
C GLU A 7 -11.46 18.24 -0.65
N ARG A 8 -10.53 18.86 0.11
CA ARG A 8 -9.80 20.02 -0.40
C ARG A 8 -8.86 19.71 -1.55
N ARG A 9 -8.24 18.53 -1.57
CA ARG A 9 -7.45 18.09 -2.75
C ARG A 9 -8.33 17.95 -3.99
N LEU A 10 -9.52 17.36 -3.86
CA LEU A 10 -10.46 17.18 -4.97
C LEU A 10 -10.94 18.51 -5.54
N GLU A 11 -11.32 19.45 -4.69
CA GLU A 11 -11.75 20.79 -5.12
C GLU A 11 -10.64 21.54 -5.86
N ILE A 12 -9.40 21.44 -5.39
CA ILE A 12 -8.23 22.02 -6.07
C ILE A 12 -8.04 21.39 -7.45
N LEU A 13 -8.16 20.06 -7.57
CA LEU A 13 -8.03 19.38 -8.85
C LEU A 13 -9.13 19.79 -9.84
N GLN A 14 -10.36 20.01 -9.36
CA GLN A 14 -11.47 20.52 -10.19
C GLN A 14 -11.19 21.94 -10.69
N GLU A 15 -10.64 22.82 -9.85
CA GLU A 15 -10.27 24.18 -10.27
C GLU A 15 -9.09 24.18 -11.26
N VAL A 16 -8.13 23.26 -11.09
CA VAL A 16 -7.06 23.03 -12.07
C VAL A 16 -7.62 22.55 -13.40
N GLU A 17 -8.61 21.64 -13.39
CA GLU A 17 -9.27 21.15 -14.61
C GLU A 17 -10.03 22.26 -15.34
N ARG A 18 -10.57 23.25 -14.61
CA ARG A 18 -11.17 24.46 -15.17
C ARG A 18 -10.16 25.43 -15.79
N GLY A 19 -8.85 25.14 -15.71
CA GLY A 19 -7.79 25.96 -16.29
C GLY A 19 -7.32 27.12 -15.41
N GLU A 20 -7.67 27.14 -14.12
CA GLU A 20 -7.29 28.22 -13.22
C GLU A 20 -5.79 28.21 -12.88
N GLU A 21 -5.22 29.40 -12.73
CA GLU A 21 -3.81 29.56 -12.37
C GLU A 21 -3.51 29.07 -10.95
N THR A 22 -2.34 28.47 -10.77
CA THR A 22 -1.91 27.89 -9.47
C THR A 22 -1.89 28.95 -8.35
N ARG A 23 -1.52 30.19 -8.66
CA ARG A 23 -1.52 31.31 -7.70
C ARG A 23 -2.92 31.71 -7.26
N LYS A 24 -3.88 31.77 -8.20
CA LYS A 24 -5.27 32.10 -7.91
C LYS A 24 -5.94 31.02 -7.06
N ILE A 25 -5.66 29.74 -7.35
CA ILE A 25 -6.07 28.60 -6.53
C ILE A 25 -5.47 28.69 -5.13
N ALA A 26 -4.16 28.96 -5.02
CA ALA A 26 -3.48 29.07 -3.73
C ALA A 26 -4.12 30.14 -2.83
N LEU A 27 -4.42 31.32 -3.40
CA LEU A 27 -5.13 32.40 -2.71
C LEU A 27 -6.57 32.03 -2.34
N LYS A 28 -7.32 31.38 -3.26
CA LYS A 28 -8.71 30.95 -3.04
C LYS A 28 -8.84 29.96 -1.88
N PHE A 29 -7.86 29.08 -1.70
CA PHE A 29 -7.87 28.03 -0.69
C PHE A 29 -6.98 28.32 0.53
N ASP A 30 -6.42 29.54 0.64
CA ASP A 30 -5.50 29.95 1.71
C ASP A 30 -4.39 28.91 1.95
N CYS A 31 -3.71 28.53 0.87
CA CYS A 31 -2.67 27.51 0.88
C CYS A 31 -1.44 27.95 0.09
N SER A 32 -0.32 27.24 0.29
CA SER A 32 0.91 27.55 -0.43
C SER A 32 0.87 27.08 -1.89
N GLU A 33 1.44 27.86 -2.80
CA GLU A 33 1.57 27.46 -4.21
C GLU A 33 2.33 26.14 -4.38
N SER A 34 3.36 25.92 -3.55
CA SER A 34 4.14 24.68 -3.56
C SER A 34 3.27 23.45 -3.24
N TRP A 35 2.29 23.60 -2.37
CA TRP A 35 1.35 22.53 -2.05
C TRP A 35 0.38 22.26 -3.20
N VAL A 36 -0.16 23.29 -3.86
CA VAL A 36 -1.01 23.13 -5.07
C VAL A 36 -0.23 22.41 -6.18
N ARG A 37 1.04 22.79 -6.41
CA ARG A 37 1.92 22.12 -7.38
C ARG A 37 2.11 20.64 -7.04
N ARG A 38 2.32 20.31 -5.76
CA ARG A 38 2.44 18.93 -5.28
C ARG A 38 1.16 18.12 -5.52
N VAL A 39 -0.01 18.68 -5.27
CA VAL A 39 -1.30 18.01 -5.52
C VAL A 39 -1.46 17.68 -7.02
N LYS A 40 -1.13 18.63 -7.91
CA LYS A 40 -1.13 18.41 -9.36
C LYS A 40 -0.17 17.29 -9.77
N GLN A 41 1.04 17.30 -9.21
CA GLN A 41 2.06 16.29 -9.48
C GLN A 41 1.62 14.89 -9.04
N GLU A 42 1.15 14.74 -7.79
CA GLU A 42 0.69 13.45 -7.26
C GLU A 42 -0.52 12.90 -8.03
N PHE A 43 -1.42 13.77 -8.52
CA PHE A 43 -2.52 13.35 -9.38
C PHE A 43 -2.03 12.85 -10.74
N ARG A 44 -1.12 13.58 -11.40
CA ARG A 44 -0.57 13.19 -12.71
C ARG A 44 0.23 11.89 -12.65
N GLU A 45 1.05 11.70 -11.62
CA GLU A 45 1.95 10.54 -11.52
C GLU A 45 1.26 9.29 -10.98
N GLN A 46 0.28 9.45 -10.08
CA GLN A 46 -0.24 8.32 -9.28
C GLN A 46 -1.76 8.24 -9.29
N GLY A 47 -2.47 9.13 -9.99
CA GLY A 47 -3.93 9.22 -9.98
C GLY A 47 -4.50 9.53 -8.59
N LYS A 48 -3.68 10.07 -7.67
CA LYS A 48 -4.06 10.24 -6.27
C LYS A 48 -5.02 11.40 -6.10
N THR A 49 -6.24 11.08 -5.69
CA THR A 49 -7.29 12.06 -5.34
C THR A 49 -7.35 12.35 -3.83
N GLY A 50 -6.55 11.67 -3.02
CA GLY A 50 -6.52 11.84 -1.58
C GLY A 50 -5.17 11.43 -0.98
N PRO A 51 -4.93 11.82 0.29
CA PRO A 51 -3.76 11.36 1.02
C PRO A 51 -3.81 9.84 1.21
N ALA A 52 -2.64 9.20 1.29
CA ALA A 52 -2.58 7.79 1.64
C ALA A 52 -3.02 7.61 3.10
N GLN A 53 -4.12 6.88 3.32
CA GLN A 53 -4.65 6.62 4.67
C GLN A 53 -3.83 5.58 5.44
N THR A 54 -3.20 4.65 4.71
CA THR A 54 -2.42 3.56 5.30
C THR A 54 -1.05 3.48 4.65
N ARG A 55 -0.02 3.22 5.47
CA ARG A 55 1.33 2.93 4.95
C ARG A 55 1.29 1.61 4.18
N LYS A 56 1.82 1.61 2.96
CA LYS A 56 2.09 0.37 2.21
C LYS A 56 3.27 -0.35 2.88
N ARG A 57 3.00 -1.32 3.75
CA ARG A 57 4.03 -2.16 4.38
C ARG A 57 4.10 -3.48 3.61
N THR A 58 5.29 -3.82 3.12
CA THR A 58 5.55 -5.15 2.56
C THR A 58 5.79 -6.12 3.71
N PRO A 59 5.04 -7.24 3.81
CA PRO A 59 5.29 -8.26 4.81
C PRO A 59 6.69 -8.88 4.66
N LYS A 60 7.38 -9.17 5.78
CA LYS A 60 8.73 -9.78 5.74
C LYS A 60 8.78 -11.12 5.01
N TRP A 61 7.67 -11.87 4.99
CA TRP A 61 7.60 -13.17 4.34
C TRP A 61 7.64 -13.08 2.80
N HIS A 62 7.39 -11.91 2.19
CA HIS A 62 7.51 -11.75 0.74
C HIS A 62 8.91 -12.13 0.22
N ALA A 63 9.96 -11.86 1.00
CA ALA A 63 11.34 -12.20 0.63
C ALA A 63 11.58 -13.71 0.52
N ILE A 64 10.77 -14.52 1.22
CA ILE A 64 10.87 -15.98 1.24
C ILE A 64 9.63 -16.64 0.61
N ALA A 65 8.80 -15.87 -0.11
CA ALA A 65 7.55 -16.37 -0.67
C ALA A 65 7.78 -17.57 -1.59
N ASP A 66 8.82 -17.52 -2.41
CA ASP A 66 9.20 -18.63 -3.29
C ASP A 66 9.60 -19.87 -2.50
N GLN A 67 10.33 -19.71 -1.41
CA GLN A 67 10.74 -20.84 -0.55
C GLN A 67 9.52 -21.48 0.12
N ILE A 68 8.56 -20.67 0.60
CA ILE A 68 7.30 -21.15 1.16
C ILE A 68 6.54 -21.98 0.10
N GLN A 69 6.40 -21.45 -1.13
CA GLN A 69 5.73 -22.17 -2.22
C GLN A 69 6.43 -23.49 -2.56
N HIS A 70 7.77 -23.50 -2.62
CA HIS A 70 8.53 -24.72 -2.91
C HIS A 70 8.39 -25.76 -1.80
N ALA A 71 8.41 -25.35 -0.53
CA ALA A 71 8.22 -26.26 0.60
C ALA A 71 6.83 -26.92 0.55
N VAL A 72 5.78 -26.14 0.33
CA VAL A 72 4.41 -26.65 0.24
C VAL A 72 4.19 -27.50 -1.01
N LYS A 73 4.79 -27.15 -2.16
CA LYS A 73 4.73 -27.99 -3.37
C LYS A 73 5.42 -29.34 -3.18
N ARG A 74 6.53 -29.39 -2.43
CA ARG A 74 7.26 -30.63 -2.15
C ARG A 74 6.53 -31.52 -1.15
N LYS A 75 5.91 -30.92 -0.13
CA LYS A 75 5.09 -31.63 0.85
C LYS A 75 3.81 -30.81 1.12
N PRO A 76 2.69 -31.13 0.43
CA PRO A 76 1.43 -30.43 0.64
C PRO A 76 0.83 -30.68 2.02
N ASP A 77 1.21 -31.78 2.68
CA ASP A 77 0.77 -32.16 4.04
C ASP A 77 1.70 -31.65 5.16
N ILE A 78 2.51 -30.62 4.89
CA ILE A 78 3.43 -30.07 5.91
C ILE A 78 2.68 -29.27 6.97
N THR A 79 2.98 -29.50 8.24
CA THR A 79 2.40 -28.68 9.33
C THR A 79 3.08 -27.30 9.42
N LEU A 80 2.43 -26.32 10.05
CA LEU A 80 3.02 -24.98 10.24
C LEU A 80 4.33 -25.00 11.04
N GLN A 81 4.48 -25.96 11.96
CA GLN A 81 5.67 -26.11 12.77
C GLN A 81 6.82 -26.65 11.91
N GLU A 82 6.59 -27.72 11.17
CA GLU A 82 7.57 -28.29 10.25
C GLU A 82 7.95 -27.30 9.13
N LEU A 83 7.00 -26.52 8.63
CA LEU A 83 7.28 -25.47 7.65
C LEU A 83 8.23 -24.41 8.23
N LYS A 84 8.02 -24.00 9.49
CA LYS A 84 8.92 -23.06 10.17
C LYS A 84 10.31 -23.64 10.32
N ASP A 85 10.38 -24.89 10.78
CA ASP A 85 11.65 -25.59 11.04
C ASP A 85 12.41 -25.84 9.73
N GLN A 86 11.72 -26.20 8.65
CA GLN A 86 12.30 -26.39 7.32
C GLN A 86 12.80 -25.09 6.69
N LEU A 87 12.09 -23.98 6.89
CA LEU A 87 12.51 -22.67 6.38
C LEU A 87 13.62 -22.04 7.24
N GLY A 88 13.78 -22.48 8.50
CA GLY A 88 14.75 -21.91 9.43
C GLY A 88 14.55 -20.42 9.70
N THR A 89 13.30 -19.94 9.65
CA THR A 89 13.00 -18.50 9.72
C THR A 89 12.64 -18.05 11.14
N GLU A 90 12.96 -16.80 11.45
CA GLU A 90 12.51 -16.12 12.68
C GLU A 90 11.02 -15.75 12.66
N LEU A 91 10.31 -16.02 11.55
CA LEU A 91 8.91 -15.65 11.41
C LEU A 91 8.03 -16.47 12.37
N THR A 92 7.03 -15.81 12.93
CA THR A 92 6.06 -16.48 13.80
C THR A 92 5.14 -17.38 12.98
N ARG A 93 4.59 -18.43 13.60
CA ARG A 93 3.59 -19.33 13.00
C ARG A 93 2.39 -18.56 12.43
N GLN A 94 1.97 -17.47 13.08
CA GLN A 94 0.89 -16.61 12.62
C GLN A 94 1.25 -15.87 11.32
N THR A 95 2.50 -15.40 11.20
CA THR A 95 2.99 -14.76 9.97
C THR A 95 3.05 -15.74 8.82
N LEU A 96 3.51 -16.97 9.06
CA LEU A 96 3.52 -18.04 8.05
C LEU A 96 2.09 -18.43 7.64
N CYS A 97 1.15 -18.53 8.58
CA CYS A 97 -0.26 -18.80 8.27
C CYS A 97 -0.88 -17.70 7.38
N ARG A 98 -0.61 -16.42 7.68
CA ARG A 98 -1.03 -15.31 6.82
C ARG A 98 -0.40 -15.37 5.43
N ALA A 99 0.90 -15.70 5.36
CA ALA A 99 1.61 -15.87 4.09
C ALA A 99 0.96 -16.96 3.23
N LEU A 100 0.62 -18.12 3.82
CA LEU A 100 -0.05 -19.21 3.10
C LEU A 100 -1.43 -18.80 2.60
N HIS A 101 -2.22 -18.09 3.41
CA HIS A 101 -3.51 -17.54 3.02
C HIS A 101 -3.41 -16.57 1.84
N GLU A 102 -2.47 -15.62 1.89
CA GLU A 102 -2.25 -14.66 0.79
C GLU A 102 -1.71 -15.34 -0.48
N LEU A 103 -0.87 -16.36 -0.32
CA LEU A 103 -0.36 -17.19 -1.42
C LEU A 103 -1.37 -18.21 -1.95
N LYS A 104 -2.59 -18.26 -1.39
CA LYS A 104 -3.67 -19.21 -1.74
C LYS A 104 -3.22 -20.68 -1.68
N LEU A 105 -2.32 -21.00 -0.75
CA LEU A 105 -1.84 -22.36 -0.51
C LEU A 105 -2.68 -23.02 0.58
N THR A 106 -3.26 -24.17 0.28
CA THR A 106 -4.04 -24.95 1.25
C THR A 106 -3.15 -25.96 1.95
N LEU A 107 -3.08 -25.90 3.28
CA LEU A 107 -2.63 -27.02 4.11
C LEU A 107 -3.86 -27.77 4.62
N LYS A 108 -3.75 -29.09 4.78
CA LYS A 108 -4.76 -29.86 5.51
C LYS A 108 -4.62 -29.56 7.01
N LYS A 109 -5.75 -29.39 7.69
CA LYS A 109 -5.82 -29.04 9.13
C LYS A 109 -5.11 -30.04 10.03
#